data_AF-A0A7G7MQ74-F1
#
_entry.id   AF-A0A7G7MQ74-F1
#
_cell.length_a   1.000
_cell.length_b   1.000
_cell.length_c   1.000
_cell.angle_alpha   90.00
_cell.angle_beta   90.00
_cell.angle_gamma   90.00
#
_symmetry.space_group_name_H-M   'P 1'
#
loop_
_entity.id
_entity.type
_entity.pdbx_description
1 polymer ?
#
loop_
_entity_poly.entity_id
_entity_poly.type
_entity_poly.pdbx_seq_one_letter_code
_entity_poly.pdbx_strand_id
1 'polypeptide(L)' 'MNDRTVARLQELEVSYTVAVNEAVAEDRDDLVRELVAEYPNAIAEALTRDAA' A
#
# COMPACT_ATOMS: atom_id res chain seq x y z
N MET A 1 -4.75 -11.16 14.48
CA MET A 1 -4.12 -11.02 13.16
C MET A 1 -3.07 -12.10 13.06
N ASN A 2 -3.00 -12.85 11.96
CA ASN A 2 -2.03 -13.94 11.84
C ASN A 2 -0.69 -13.38 11.28
N ASP A 3 0.41 -14.12 11.47
CA ASP A 3 1.74 -13.67 11.04
C ASP A 3 1.83 -13.42 9.52
N ARG A 4 1.02 -14.13 8.72
CA ARG A 4 0.94 -13.93 7.27
C ARG A 4 0.26 -12.60 6.93
N THR A 5 -0.81 -12.22 7.61
CA THR A 5 -1.46 -10.91 7.45
C THR A 5 -0.47 -9.79 7.76
N VAL A 6 0.29 -9.94 8.85
CA VAL A 6 1.28 -8.95 9.27
C VAL A 6 2.37 -8.79 8.19
N ALA A 7 2.95 -9.89 7.72
CA ALA A 7 3.94 -9.87 6.65
C ALA A 7 3.39 -9.19 5.38
N ARG A 8 2.13 -9.47 5.02
CA ARG A 8 1.48 -8.89 3.84
C ARG A 8 1.30 -7.37 3.96
N LEU A 9 0.92 -6.89 5.14
CA LEU A 9 0.78 -5.45 5.38
C LEU A 9 2.13 -4.73 5.34
N GLN A 10 3.19 -5.38 5.84
CA GLN A 10 4.56 -4.83 5.77
C GLN A 10 5.06 -4.76 4.32
N GLU A 11 4.81 -5.80 3.52
CA GLU A 11 5.11 -5.77 2.07
C GLU A 11 4.38 -4.61 1.38
N LEU A 12 3.10 -4.42 1.72
CA LEU A 12 2.28 -3.36 1.13
C LEU A 12 2.78 -1.96 1.52
N GLU A 13 3.13 -1.75 2.79
CA GLU A 13 3.73 -0.51 3.30
C GLU A 13 5.02 -0.17 2.55
N VAL A 14 5.93 -1.14 2.41
CA VAL A 14 7.20 -0.95 1.70
C VAL A 14 6.94 -0.60 0.23
N SER A 15 6.04 -1.34 -0.44
CA SER A 15 5.71 -1.10 -1.84
C SER A 15 5.15 0.31 -2.08
N TYR A 16 4.20 0.75 -1.26
CA TYR A 16 3.60 2.07 -1.41
C TYR A 16 4.58 3.20 -1.04
N THR A 17 5.44 2.97 -0.04
CA THR A 17 6.49 3.94 0.32
C THR A 17 7.45 4.17 -0.84
N VAL A 18 7.90 3.09 -1.50
CA VAL A 18 8.76 3.19 -2.68
C VAL A 18 8.05 3.94 -3.80
N ALA A 19 6.82 3.55 -4.15
CA ALA A 19 6.07 4.17 -5.23
C ALA A 19 5.80 5.67 -4.98
N VAL A 20 5.48 6.07 -3.74
CA VAL A 20 5.28 7.48 -3.39
C VAL A 20 6.60 8.24 -3.49
N ASN A 21 7.71 7.68 -3.02
CA ASN A 21 9.02 8.35 -3.12
C ASN A 21 9.45 8.55 -4.57
N GLU A 22 9.23 7.56 -5.43
CA GLU A 22 9.47 7.67 -6.87
C GLU A 22 8.59 8.76 -7.51
N ALA A 23 7.29 8.75 -7.20
CA ALA A 23 6.35 9.76 -7.69
C ALA A 23 6.75 11.18 -7.26
N VAL A 24 7.19 11.35 -6.00
CA VAL A 24 7.70 12.64 -5.50
C VAL A 24 8.99 13.04 -6.21
N ALA A 25 9.92 12.11 -6.43
CA ALA A 25 11.17 12.39 -7.15
C ALA A 25 10.93 12.81 -8.61
N GLU A 26 9.85 12.32 -9.22
CA GLU A 26 9.43 12.65 -10.58
C GLU A 26 8.48 13.87 -10.67
N ASP A 27 8.20 14.55 -9.55
CA ASP A 27 7.25 15.68 -9.46
C ASP A 27 5.82 15.30 -9.94
N ARG A 28 5.45 14.03 -9.72
CA ARG A 28 4.16 13.44 -10.11
C ARG A 28 3.15 13.49 -8.97
N ASP A 29 2.71 14.70 -8.65
CA ASP A 29 1.67 14.93 -7.63
C ASP A 29 0.33 14.22 -7.94
N ASP A 30 0.03 13.97 -9.21
CA ASP A 30 -1.13 13.19 -9.65
C ASP A 30 -1.04 11.75 -9.14
N LEU A 31 0.13 11.13 -9.32
CA LEU A 31 0.39 9.76 -8.90
C LEU A 31 0.44 9.64 -7.38
N VAL A 32 1.06 10.61 -6.69
CA VAL A 32 1.04 10.62 -5.21
C VAL A 32 -0.39 10.61 -4.69
N ARG A 33 -1.29 11.43 -5.28
CA ARG A 33 -2.70 11.46 -4.87
C ARG A 33 -3.42 10.13 -5.14
N GLU A 34 -3.15 9.51 -6.28
CA GLU A 34 -3.70 8.20 -6.63
C GLU A 34 -3.26 7.12 -5.64
N LEU A 35 -1.95 7.00 -5.38
CA LEU A 35 -1.38 6.05 -4.43
C LEU A 35 -1.94 6.24 -3.00
N VAL A 36 -2.04 7.48 -2.54
CA VAL A 36 -2.61 7.77 -1.21
C VAL A 36 -4.09 7.39 -1.14
N ALA A 37 -4.85 7.58 -2.22
CA ALA A 37 -6.26 7.20 -2.27
C ALA A 37 -6.46 5.68 -2.36
N GLU A 38 -5.54 4.94 -2.99
CA GLU A 38 -5.63 3.49 -3.17
C GLU A 38 -5.21 2.70 -1.92
N TYR A 39 -4.21 3.18 -1.18
CA TYR A 39 -3.60 2.46 -0.07
C TYR A 39 -4.59 1.90 0.97
N PRO A 40 -5.64 2.64 1.42
CA PRO A 40 -6.63 2.10 2.35
C PRO A 40 -7.41 0.90 1.79
N ASN A 41 -7.73 0.90 0.50
CA ASN A 41 -8.43 -0.21 -0.16
C ASN A 41 -7.51 -1.44 -0.26
N ALA A 42 -6.24 -1.22 -0.58
CA ALA A 42 -5.25 -2.29 -0.63
C ALA A 42 -5.02 -2.94 0.76
N ILE A 43 -5.02 -2.14 1.83
CA ILE A 43 -5.00 -2.66 3.22
C ILE A 43 -6.26 -3.50 3.49
N ALA A 44 -7.44 -3.00 3.13
CA ALA A 44 -8.70 -3.71 3.35
C ALA A 44 -8.72 -5.06 2.60
N GLU A 45 -8.20 -5.10 1.37
CA GLU A 45 -8.05 -6.35 0.62
C GLU A 45 -7.09 -7.34 1.32
N ALA A 46 -5.94 -6.85 1.81
CA ALA A 46 -4.98 -7.68 2.54
C ALA A 46 -5.57 -8.27 3.82
N LEU A 47 -6.43 -7.52 4.51
CA LEU A 47 -7.11 -7.98 5.74
C LEU A 47 -8.25 -8.98 5.45
N THR A 48 -8.97 -8.81 4.34
CA THR A 48 -10.14 -9.65 4.01
C THR A 48 -9.75 -11.00 3.39
N ARG A 49 -8.65 -11.07 2.64
CA ARG A 49 -8.15 -12.32 2.05
C ARG A 49 -7.75 -13.40 3.07
N ASP A 50 -7.43 -13.01 4.30
CA ASP A 50 -7.08 -13.95 5.38
C ASP A 50 -8.28 -14.39 6.23
N ALA A 51 -9.47 -13.79 5.99
CA ALA A 51 -10.72 -14.15 6.66
C ALA A 51 -11.55 -15.19 5.87
N ALA A 52 -11.10 -15.57 4.67
CA ALA A 52 -11.71 -16.57 3.78
C ALA A 52 -10.89 -17.88 3.77
#